data_AF-A0A7V1N8V6-F1
#
_entry.id   AF-A0A7V1N8V6-F1
#
_cell.length_a   1.000
_cell.length_b   1.000
_cell.length_c   1.000
_cell.angle_alpha   90.00
_cell.angle_beta   90.00
_cell.angle_gamma   90.00
#
_symmetry.space_group_name_H-M   'P 1'
#
loop_
_entity.id
_entity.type
_entity.pdbx_description
1 polymer ?
#
loop_
_entity_poly.entity_id
_entity_poly.type
_entity_poly.pdbx_seq_one_letter_code
_entity_poly.pdbx_strand_id
1 'polypeptide(L)'
;AIALEPVARNTAPAITAAALVIAEQDPDGILLVLPSDHVIRDPAAFRTAVETACESARRGHLTTFGIVPERPETGFGYIRRGAELDGVPGASRVAEFVEKPDIARARSFVRSGEYSWNSGMFVFPVRKLLDEMALHQPELLEACRGSVRNARRDLTFTRLDETAFATSPSISIDHALMEKTDSAAVVACEIGWSDVGSWAALWEIGEGDEQNNVTLGDVVLQDVENSYVRAETKLVSAIGLRDLVIVEAGDAVLVAPRERAHEVQQIVGRLDAEGRVEAELHPRVYRPWGSYETVTAGDRFQVKRISVKPGEKLSLQMHHHRAEHWIVVQGTARVTRGDEQSLLRENESTYIPLGTTHRLENPGKTDLILIEVQSGNYLGEDDIVRFDDIYGRSD
;
A
#
# COMPACT_ATOMS: atom_id res chain seq x y z
N ALA A 1 -0.10 -13.31 11.32
CA ALA A 1 1.28 -12.79 11.31
C ALA A 1 1.40 -11.76 10.20
N ILE A 2 2.24 -10.74 10.36
CA ILE A 2 2.55 -9.74 9.33
C ILE A 2 3.96 -10.04 8.81
N ALA A 3 4.09 -10.34 7.52
CA ALA A 3 5.41 -10.51 6.90
C ALA A 3 5.89 -9.16 6.35
N LEU A 4 7.13 -8.79 6.66
CA LEU A 4 7.74 -7.54 6.20
C LEU A 4 8.79 -7.87 5.15
N GLU A 5 8.57 -7.38 3.94
CA GLU A 5 9.56 -7.39 2.86
C GLU A 5 10.60 -6.30 3.12
N PRO A 6 11.91 -6.63 3.13
CA PRO A 6 12.97 -5.66 3.36
C PRO A 6 13.24 -4.78 2.13
N VAL A 7 12.85 -5.24 0.94
CA VAL A 7 12.97 -4.51 -0.33
C VAL A 7 11.85 -4.95 -1.27
N ALA A 8 11.30 -4.02 -2.04
CA ALA A 8 10.25 -4.34 -3.01
C ALA A 8 10.80 -5.19 -4.18
N ARG A 9 10.21 -6.36 -4.41
CA ARG A 9 10.58 -7.29 -5.51
C ARG A 9 9.38 -7.75 -6.36
N ASN A 10 8.29 -6.96 -6.37
CA ASN A 10 7.05 -7.26 -7.09
C ASN A 10 6.32 -8.51 -6.51
N THR A 11 5.25 -9.00 -7.15
CA THR A 11 4.30 -9.92 -6.50
C THR A 11 4.77 -11.37 -6.38
N ALA A 12 5.62 -11.88 -7.29
CA ALA A 12 6.03 -13.30 -7.23
C ALA A 12 6.87 -13.64 -5.99
N PRO A 13 7.88 -12.83 -5.59
CA PRO A 13 8.64 -13.09 -4.36
C PRO A 13 7.79 -12.97 -3.10
N ALA A 14 6.90 -11.98 -3.02
CA ALA A 14 5.98 -11.81 -1.90
C ALA A 14 5.07 -13.04 -1.71
N ILE A 15 4.44 -13.51 -2.79
CA ILE A 15 3.55 -14.68 -2.78
C ILE A 15 4.34 -15.95 -2.46
N THR A 16 5.55 -16.11 -3.01
CA THR A 16 6.38 -17.29 -2.76
C THR A 16 6.86 -17.35 -1.31
N ALA A 17 7.29 -16.21 -0.74
CA ALA A 17 7.65 -16.12 0.67
C ALA A 17 6.44 -16.43 1.58
N ALA A 18 5.26 -15.91 1.26
CA ALA A 18 4.03 -16.24 2.00
C ALA A 18 3.70 -17.73 1.92
N ALA A 19 3.80 -18.35 0.74
CA ALA A 19 3.58 -19.78 0.56
C ALA A 19 4.57 -20.64 1.36
N LEU A 20 5.85 -20.24 1.42
CA LEU A 20 6.86 -20.90 2.25
C LEU A 20 6.55 -20.80 3.74
N VAL A 21 6.12 -19.63 4.22
CA VAL A 21 5.70 -19.44 5.62
C VAL A 21 4.48 -20.31 5.95
N ILE A 22 3.49 -20.38 5.06
CA ILE A 22 2.32 -21.24 5.24
C ILE A 22 2.72 -22.72 5.23
N ALA A 23 3.63 -23.12 4.33
CA ALA A 23 4.08 -24.51 4.22
C ALA A 23 4.79 -25.05 5.48
N GLU A 24 5.33 -24.18 6.34
CA GLU A 24 5.85 -24.58 7.66
C GLU A 24 4.76 -25.15 8.58
N GLN A 25 3.49 -24.77 8.37
CA GLN A 25 2.34 -25.15 9.20
C GLN A 25 1.36 -26.06 8.47
N ASP A 26 1.04 -25.73 7.21
CA ASP A 26 0.07 -26.44 6.36
C ASP A 26 0.58 -26.50 4.91
N PRO A 27 1.42 -27.49 4.56
CA PRO A 27 1.96 -27.63 3.21
C PRO A 27 0.91 -28.00 2.17
N ASP A 28 -0.26 -28.50 2.59
CA ASP A 28 -1.38 -28.87 1.72
C ASP A 28 -2.49 -27.78 1.73
N GLY A 29 -2.21 -26.63 2.34
CA GLY A 29 -3.12 -25.50 2.44
C GLY A 29 -3.41 -24.84 1.09
N ILE A 30 -4.48 -24.05 1.08
CA ILE A 30 -4.89 -23.22 -0.07
C ILE A 30 -4.65 -21.75 0.30
N LEU A 31 -3.88 -21.06 -0.54
CA LEU A 31 -3.56 -19.65 -0.42
C LEU A 31 -4.49 -18.83 -1.32
N LEU A 32 -5.30 -17.95 -0.72
CA LEU A 32 -6.01 -16.88 -1.42
C LEU A 32 -5.14 -15.62 -1.40
N VAL A 33 -4.76 -15.13 -2.57
CA VAL A 33 -3.94 -13.93 -2.78
C VAL A 33 -4.83 -12.81 -3.27
N LEU A 34 -4.86 -11.70 -2.51
CA LEU A 34 -5.67 -10.52 -2.81
C LEU A 34 -4.79 -9.27 -2.80
N PRO A 35 -4.83 -8.44 -3.85
CA PRO A 35 -4.35 -7.07 -3.79
C PRO A 35 -5.15 -6.27 -2.76
N SER A 36 -4.47 -5.43 -1.98
CA SER A 36 -5.09 -4.67 -0.88
C SER A 36 -5.77 -3.38 -1.32
N ASP A 37 -5.62 -3.01 -2.58
CA ASP A 37 -6.00 -1.74 -3.20
C ASP A 37 -7.19 -1.87 -4.18
N HIS A 38 -7.81 -3.04 -4.27
CA HIS A 38 -8.99 -3.27 -5.11
C HIS A 38 -10.31 -2.97 -4.39
N VAL A 39 -11.33 -2.60 -5.16
CA VAL A 39 -12.72 -2.47 -4.70
C VAL A 39 -13.57 -3.60 -5.28
N ILE A 40 -14.39 -4.20 -4.43
CA ILE A 40 -15.36 -5.26 -4.77
C ILE A 40 -16.73 -4.81 -4.27
N ARG A 41 -17.66 -4.50 -5.17
CA ARG A 41 -19.00 -4.00 -4.81
C ARG A 41 -20.01 -5.09 -4.45
N ASP A 42 -19.78 -6.33 -4.86
CA ASP A 42 -20.61 -7.48 -4.48
C ASP A 42 -19.80 -8.53 -3.68
N PRO A 43 -19.74 -8.39 -2.35
CA PRO A 43 -19.05 -9.36 -1.49
C PRO A 43 -19.68 -10.76 -1.51
N ALA A 44 -20.97 -10.90 -1.84
CA ALA A 44 -21.63 -12.20 -1.88
C ALA A 44 -21.21 -12.99 -3.12
N ALA A 45 -21.26 -12.36 -4.29
CA ALA A 45 -20.75 -12.93 -5.54
C ALA A 45 -19.26 -13.26 -5.43
N PHE A 46 -18.47 -12.40 -4.78
CA PHE A 46 -17.05 -12.67 -4.55
C PHE A 46 -16.80 -13.92 -3.70
N ARG A 47 -17.55 -14.12 -2.60
CA ARG A 47 -17.42 -15.35 -1.79
C ARG A 47 -17.73 -16.61 -2.60
N THR A 48 -18.79 -16.58 -3.42
CA THR A 48 -19.12 -17.71 -4.31
C THR A 48 -18.02 -17.97 -5.34
N ALA A 49 -17.42 -16.92 -5.90
CA ALA A 49 -16.28 -17.07 -6.81
C ALA A 49 -15.07 -17.67 -6.09
N VAL A 50 -14.76 -17.24 -4.85
CA VAL A 50 -13.67 -17.78 -4.03
C VAL A 50 -13.90 -19.25 -3.70
N GLU A 51 -15.14 -19.65 -3.37
CA GLU A 51 -15.48 -21.06 -3.13
C GLU A 51 -15.22 -21.93 -4.36
N THR A 52 -15.60 -21.44 -5.55
CA THR A 52 -15.36 -22.10 -6.83
C THR A 52 -13.86 -22.19 -7.14
N ALA A 53 -13.11 -21.10 -6.90
CA ALA A 53 -11.66 -21.07 -7.09
C ALA A 53 -10.93 -22.00 -6.12
N CYS A 54 -11.40 -22.12 -4.87
CA CYS A 54 -10.90 -23.10 -3.91
C CYS A 54 -11.15 -24.53 -4.38
N GLU A 55 -12.32 -24.84 -4.93
CA GLU A 55 -12.61 -26.17 -5.48
C GLU A 55 -11.71 -26.50 -6.68
N SER A 56 -11.49 -25.54 -7.58
CA SER A 56 -10.50 -25.65 -8.67
C SER A 56 -9.09 -25.91 -8.13
N ALA A 57 -8.68 -25.16 -7.11
CA ALA A 57 -7.37 -25.33 -6.47
C ALA A 57 -7.21 -26.71 -5.81
N ARG A 58 -8.23 -27.25 -5.12
CA ARG A 58 -8.19 -28.61 -4.56
C ARG A 58 -7.92 -29.69 -5.61
N ARG A 59 -8.25 -29.42 -6.88
CA ARG A 59 -7.97 -30.31 -8.02
C ARG A 59 -6.63 -30.07 -8.69
N GLY A 60 -5.78 -29.23 -8.09
CA GLY A 60 -4.40 -29.00 -8.52
C GLY A 60 -4.22 -27.84 -9.49
N HIS A 61 -5.23 -26.98 -9.66
CA HIS A 61 -5.15 -25.83 -10.55
C HIS A 61 -4.64 -24.56 -9.85
N LEU A 62 -3.88 -23.76 -10.59
CA LEU A 62 -3.49 -22.41 -10.19
C LEU A 62 -4.56 -21.44 -10.72
N THR A 63 -5.45 -20.98 -9.84
CA THR A 63 -6.70 -20.34 -10.28
C THR A 63 -6.62 -18.82 -10.16
N THR A 64 -7.02 -18.10 -11.20
CA THR A 64 -7.23 -16.63 -11.20
C THR A 64 -8.72 -16.31 -11.35
N PHE A 65 -9.09 -15.05 -11.14
CA PHE A 65 -10.46 -14.55 -11.35
C PHE A 65 -10.51 -13.66 -12.59
N GLY A 66 -11.39 -14.02 -13.52
CA GLY A 66 -11.60 -13.34 -14.78
C GLY A 66 -12.80 -12.38 -14.71
N ILE A 67 -12.55 -11.09 -14.96
CA ILE A 67 -13.59 -10.07 -15.01
C ILE A 67 -14.03 -9.85 -16.46
N VAL A 68 -15.32 -9.63 -16.70
CA VAL A 68 -15.84 -9.34 -18.03
C VAL A 68 -15.31 -7.98 -18.50
N PRO A 69 -14.60 -7.90 -19.65
CA PRO A 69 -14.07 -6.63 -20.15
C PRO A 69 -15.19 -5.72 -20.66
N GLU A 70 -15.29 -4.51 -20.11
CA GLU A 70 -16.26 -3.50 -20.56
C GLU A 70 -15.65 -2.53 -21.59
N ARG A 71 -14.32 -2.42 -21.61
CA ARG A 71 -13.55 -1.53 -22.49
C ARG A 71 -12.24 -2.17 -22.94
N PRO A 72 -11.61 -1.71 -24.03
CA PRO A 72 -10.31 -2.22 -24.46
C PRO A 72 -9.19 -1.59 -23.62
N GLU A 73 -9.08 -2.00 -22.35
CA GLU A 73 -8.02 -1.56 -21.44
C GLU A 73 -6.68 -2.17 -21.84
N THR A 74 -5.61 -1.38 -21.88
CA THR A 74 -4.24 -1.84 -22.21
C THR A 74 -3.38 -2.02 -20.97
N GLY A 75 -3.81 -1.49 -19.82
CA GLY A 75 -3.13 -1.66 -18.53
C GLY A 75 -3.34 -3.02 -17.86
N PHE A 76 -4.31 -3.83 -18.33
CA PHE A 76 -4.68 -5.11 -17.73
C PHE A 76 -4.14 -6.31 -18.51
N GLY A 77 -3.92 -7.41 -17.80
CA GLY A 77 -3.79 -8.74 -18.42
C GLY A 77 -5.13 -9.25 -18.94
N TYR A 78 -5.10 -10.03 -20.01
CA TYR A 78 -6.25 -10.70 -20.61
C TYR A 78 -6.06 -12.22 -20.57
N ILE A 79 -7.13 -12.92 -20.23
CA ILE A 79 -7.17 -14.37 -20.07
C ILE A 79 -8.17 -14.90 -21.07
N ARG A 80 -7.71 -15.73 -22.02
CA ARG A 80 -8.62 -16.47 -22.89
C ARG A 80 -9.15 -17.70 -22.16
N ARG A 81 -10.47 -17.81 -22.07
CA ARG A 81 -11.12 -18.98 -21.50
C ARG A 81 -10.96 -20.18 -22.43
N GLY A 82 -10.49 -21.29 -21.88
CA GLY A 82 -10.40 -22.59 -22.53
C GLY A 82 -11.61 -23.47 -22.22
N ALA A 83 -11.40 -24.77 -22.24
CA ALA A 83 -12.42 -25.74 -21.86
C ALA A 83 -12.79 -25.61 -20.38
N GLU A 84 -14.07 -25.82 -20.06
CA GLU A 84 -14.56 -25.89 -18.69
C GLU A 84 -13.85 -27.02 -17.92
N LEU A 85 -13.61 -26.81 -16.63
CA LEU A 85 -13.01 -27.82 -15.77
C LEU A 85 -14.04 -28.88 -15.39
N ASP A 86 -13.67 -30.15 -15.59
CA ASP A 86 -14.52 -31.28 -15.24
C ASP A 86 -14.89 -31.25 -13.75
N GLY A 87 -16.18 -31.14 -13.49
CA GLY A 87 -16.76 -31.15 -12.14
C GLY A 87 -16.51 -29.90 -11.30
N VAL A 88 -16.12 -28.78 -11.92
CA VAL A 88 -16.04 -27.45 -11.27
C VAL A 88 -16.77 -26.40 -12.14
N PRO A 89 -18.12 -26.34 -12.06
CA PRO A 89 -18.89 -25.40 -12.86
C PRO A 89 -18.45 -23.96 -12.66
N GLY A 90 -18.32 -23.20 -13.75
CA GLY A 90 -17.89 -21.79 -13.70
C GLY A 90 -16.37 -21.57 -13.63
N ALA A 91 -15.57 -22.64 -13.61
CA ALA A 91 -14.13 -22.59 -13.78
C ALA A 91 -13.73 -23.19 -15.14
N SER A 92 -12.78 -22.56 -15.82
CA SER A 92 -12.25 -23.03 -17.11
C SER A 92 -10.73 -23.07 -17.09
N ARG A 93 -10.12 -23.90 -17.93
CA ARG A 93 -8.68 -23.80 -18.20
C ARG A 93 -8.35 -22.44 -18.79
N VAL A 94 -7.15 -21.95 -18.53
CA VAL A 94 -6.61 -20.81 -19.27
C VAL A 94 -6.03 -21.32 -20.58
N ALA A 95 -6.59 -20.87 -21.71
CA ALA A 95 -6.08 -21.24 -23.04
C ALA A 95 -4.91 -20.34 -23.47
N GLU A 96 -4.94 -19.08 -23.04
CA GLU A 96 -3.92 -18.09 -23.34
C GLU A 96 -3.95 -17.01 -22.25
N PHE A 97 -2.78 -16.56 -21.82
CA PHE A 97 -2.62 -15.40 -20.95
C PHE A 97 -1.81 -14.34 -21.70
N VAL A 98 -2.30 -13.10 -21.70
CA VAL A 98 -1.67 -11.98 -22.41
C VAL A 98 -1.60 -10.76 -21.50
N GLU A 99 -0.42 -10.44 -20.99
CA GLU A 99 -0.22 -9.25 -20.17
C GLU A 99 -0.13 -7.97 -21.02
N LYS A 100 -0.90 -6.94 -20.65
CA LYS A 100 -0.83 -5.55 -21.18
C LYS A 100 -0.74 -5.47 -22.71
N PRO A 101 -1.77 -5.94 -23.44
CA PRO A 101 -1.78 -5.91 -24.90
C PRO A 101 -1.83 -4.49 -25.45
N ASP A 102 -1.41 -4.31 -26.70
CA ASP A 102 -1.69 -3.07 -27.43
C ASP A 102 -3.20 -2.85 -27.64
N ILE A 103 -3.58 -1.62 -27.96
CA ILE A 103 -4.99 -1.22 -28.13
C ILE A 103 -5.72 -1.99 -29.23
N ALA A 104 -5.02 -2.44 -30.28
CA ALA A 104 -5.62 -3.19 -31.38
C ALA A 104 -6.00 -4.60 -30.92
N ARG A 105 -5.10 -5.27 -30.19
CA ARG A 105 -5.36 -6.57 -29.55
C ARG A 105 -6.45 -6.46 -28.48
N ALA A 106 -6.37 -5.48 -27.59
CA ALA A 106 -7.40 -5.24 -26.56
C ALA A 106 -8.80 -5.10 -27.19
N ARG A 107 -8.95 -4.30 -28.25
CA ARG A 107 -10.21 -4.18 -29.00
C ARG A 107 -10.68 -5.51 -29.59
N SER A 108 -9.77 -6.32 -30.11
CA SER A 108 -10.09 -7.64 -30.65
C SER A 108 -10.56 -8.60 -29.55
N PHE A 109 -9.94 -8.57 -28.37
CA PHE A 109 -10.27 -9.41 -27.22
C PHE A 109 -11.66 -9.10 -26.66
N VAL A 110 -11.97 -7.82 -26.45
CA VAL A 110 -13.29 -7.38 -26.00
C VAL A 110 -14.36 -7.79 -27.01
N ARG A 111 -14.09 -7.58 -28.31
CA ARG A 111 -15.05 -7.90 -29.37
C ARG A 111 -15.32 -9.41 -29.51
N SER A 112 -14.36 -10.28 -29.21
CA SER A 112 -14.59 -11.73 -29.30
C SER A 112 -15.47 -12.25 -28.18
N GLY A 113 -15.47 -11.61 -27.01
CA GLY A 113 -16.14 -12.10 -25.80
C GLY A 113 -15.51 -13.36 -25.20
N GLU A 114 -14.39 -13.84 -25.75
CA GLU A 114 -13.68 -15.03 -25.27
C GLU A 114 -12.69 -14.73 -24.14
N TYR A 115 -12.31 -13.46 -24.00
CA TYR A 115 -11.31 -13.01 -23.03
C TYR A 115 -11.95 -12.36 -21.81
N SER A 116 -11.29 -12.52 -20.68
CA SER A 116 -11.58 -11.84 -19.42
C SER A 116 -10.37 -11.02 -18.99
N TRP A 117 -10.56 -9.93 -18.26
CA TRP A 117 -9.47 -9.24 -17.59
C TRP A 117 -8.94 -10.10 -16.44
N ASN A 118 -7.62 -10.13 -16.29
CA ASN A 118 -6.96 -10.67 -15.10
C ASN A 118 -7.16 -9.69 -13.94
N SER A 119 -7.83 -10.15 -12.89
CA SER A 119 -8.09 -9.32 -11.70
C SER A 119 -6.90 -9.17 -10.75
N GLY A 120 -5.78 -9.86 -10.99
CA GLY A 120 -4.63 -9.91 -10.08
C GLY A 120 -4.89 -10.66 -8.76
N MET A 121 -6.07 -11.27 -8.61
CA MET A 121 -6.41 -12.16 -7.49
C MET A 121 -6.15 -13.60 -7.87
N PHE A 122 -5.68 -14.41 -6.92
CA PHE A 122 -5.33 -15.80 -7.17
C PHE A 122 -5.73 -16.73 -6.03
N VAL A 123 -5.95 -18.00 -6.37
CA VAL A 123 -6.07 -19.11 -5.42
C VAL A 123 -5.12 -20.22 -5.83
N PHE A 124 -4.17 -20.52 -4.94
CA PHE A 124 -3.10 -21.48 -5.20
C PHE A 124 -3.06 -22.57 -4.13
N PRO A 125 -2.95 -23.86 -4.51
CA PRO A 125 -2.48 -24.89 -3.59
C PRO A 125 -1.02 -24.61 -3.26
N VAL A 126 -0.67 -24.55 -1.98
CA VAL A 126 0.66 -24.15 -1.52
C VAL A 126 1.75 -25.05 -2.13
N ARG A 127 1.59 -26.37 -2.04
CA ARG A 127 2.53 -27.33 -2.64
C ARG A 127 2.70 -27.13 -4.14
N LYS A 128 1.59 -27.03 -4.88
CA LYS A 128 1.60 -26.88 -6.34
C LYS A 128 2.29 -25.58 -6.77
N LEU A 129 2.04 -24.48 -6.08
CA LEU A 129 2.73 -23.22 -6.31
C LEU A 129 4.24 -23.36 -6.13
N LEU A 130 4.70 -23.96 -5.04
CA LEU A 130 6.12 -24.14 -4.77
C LEU A 130 6.79 -25.10 -5.77
N ASP A 131 6.10 -26.16 -6.17
CA ASP A 131 6.59 -27.10 -7.20
C ASP A 131 6.74 -26.41 -8.56
N GLU A 132 5.77 -25.59 -8.96
CA GLU A 132 5.82 -24.85 -10.22
C GLU A 132 6.87 -23.73 -10.18
N MET A 133 7.05 -23.06 -9.03
CA MET A 133 8.16 -22.12 -8.83
C MET A 133 9.52 -22.81 -8.91
N ALA A 134 9.66 -24.03 -8.39
CA ALA A 134 10.90 -24.79 -8.53
C ALA A 134 11.22 -25.11 -10.01
N LEU A 135 10.19 -25.30 -10.83
CA LEU A 135 10.33 -25.56 -12.27
C LEU A 135 10.64 -24.28 -13.07
N HIS A 136 9.89 -23.21 -12.84
CA HIS A 136 9.93 -22.01 -13.68
C HIS A 136 10.81 -20.88 -13.15
N GLN A 137 11.06 -20.83 -11.84
CA GLN A 137 11.77 -19.76 -11.13
C GLN A 137 12.63 -20.29 -9.96
N PRO A 138 13.55 -21.25 -10.18
CA PRO A 138 14.30 -21.89 -9.09
C PRO A 138 15.13 -20.90 -8.26
N GLU A 139 15.71 -19.88 -8.90
CA GLU A 139 16.51 -18.85 -8.21
C GLU A 139 15.65 -18.00 -7.26
N LEU A 140 14.45 -17.61 -7.69
CA LEU A 140 13.47 -16.89 -6.88
C LEU A 140 13.04 -17.72 -5.67
N LEU A 141 12.72 -19.00 -5.90
CA LEU A 141 12.31 -19.91 -4.83
C LEU A 141 13.40 -20.06 -3.77
N GLU A 142 14.66 -20.26 -4.18
CA GLU A 142 15.77 -20.41 -3.24
C GLU A 142 16.09 -19.12 -2.48
N ALA A 143 16.01 -17.95 -3.13
CA ALA A 143 16.13 -16.65 -2.47
C ALA A 143 15.05 -16.47 -1.39
N CYS A 144 13.78 -16.73 -1.73
CA CYS A 144 12.66 -16.66 -0.79
C CYS A 144 12.81 -17.68 0.34
N ARG A 145 13.25 -18.91 0.03
CA ARG A 145 13.47 -19.98 1.02
C ARG A 145 14.57 -19.62 2.01
N GLY A 146 15.69 -19.09 1.53
CA GLY A 146 16.76 -18.58 2.39
C GLY A 146 16.26 -17.45 3.28
N SER A 147 15.48 -16.53 2.69
CA SER A 147 14.95 -15.37 3.41
C SER A 147 13.98 -15.74 4.53
N VAL A 148 13.05 -16.67 4.27
CA VAL A 148 12.10 -17.18 5.28
C VAL A 148 12.82 -17.99 6.36
N ARG A 149 13.80 -18.82 5.99
CA ARG A 149 14.59 -19.62 6.94
C ARG A 149 15.35 -18.75 7.94
N ASN A 150 15.92 -17.65 7.46
CA ASN A 150 16.70 -16.71 8.26
C ASN A 150 15.86 -15.56 8.85
N ALA A 151 14.53 -15.59 8.66
CA ALA A 151 13.65 -14.52 9.09
C ALA A 151 13.66 -14.33 10.61
N ARG A 152 13.67 -13.06 11.04
CA ARG A 152 13.52 -12.69 12.45
C ARG A 152 12.05 -12.52 12.77
N ARG A 153 11.58 -13.26 13.78
CA ARG A 153 10.18 -13.21 14.24
C ARG A 153 10.14 -12.51 15.59
N ASP A 154 9.42 -11.40 15.69
CA ASP A 154 9.14 -10.71 16.95
C ASP A 154 7.68 -10.24 16.99
N LEU A 155 7.07 -10.35 18.17
CA LEU A 155 5.65 -10.02 18.38
C LEU A 155 4.75 -10.66 17.31
N THR A 156 4.18 -9.86 16.40
CA THR A 156 3.32 -10.30 15.28
C THR A 156 4.05 -10.26 13.93
N PHE A 157 5.28 -9.77 13.88
CA PHE A 157 6.04 -9.54 12.66
C PHE A 157 6.99 -10.69 12.33
N THR A 158 7.05 -11.03 11.05
CA THR A 158 8.07 -11.87 10.44
C THR A 158 8.87 -10.98 9.48
N ARG A 159 10.06 -10.55 9.91
CA ARG A 159 10.98 -9.78 9.08
C ARG A 159 11.81 -10.75 8.25
N LEU A 160 11.55 -10.77 6.95
CA LEU A 160 12.29 -11.58 5.99
C LEU A 160 13.76 -11.13 5.97
N ASP A 161 14.69 -12.08 5.86
CA ASP A 161 16.11 -11.74 5.78
C ASP A 161 16.42 -10.99 4.49
N GLU A 162 17.00 -9.81 4.63
CA GLU A 162 17.28 -8.87 3.54
C GLU A 162 18.31 -9.41 2.56
N THR A 163 19.41 -9.97 3.06
CA THR A 163 20.51 -10.42 2.19
C THR A 163 20.03 -11.52 1.25
N ALA A 164 19.24 -12.47 1.75
CA ALA A 164 18.65 -13.52 0.92
C ALA A 164 17.50 -13.00 0.05
N PHE A 165 16.60 -12.14 0.56
CA PHE A 165 15.46 -11.66 -0.23
C PHE A 165 15.89 -10.77 -1.40
N ALA A 166 16.93 -9.95 -1.18
CA ALA A 166 17.45 -9.03 -2.19
C ALA A 166 18.05 -9.75 -3.41
N THR A 167 18.41 -11.03 -3.33
CA THR A 167 18.87 -11.79 -4.51
C THR A 167 17.73 -12.28 -5.38
N SER A 168 16.48 -12.23 -4.90
CA SER A 168 15.31 -12.61 -5.69
C SER A 168 15.14 -11.67 -6.90
N PRO A 169 14.83 -12.20 -8.10
CA PRO A 169 14.38 -11.40 -9.23
C PRO A 169 13.17 -10.55 -8.85
N SER A 170 13.09 -9.32 -9.39
CA SER A 170 11.90 -8.47 -9.28
C SER A 170 10.96 -8.75 -10.44
N ILE A 171 9.90 -9.53 -10.20
CA ILE A 171 9.00 -10.03 -11.26
C ILE A 171 7.58 -10.29 -10.71
N SER A 172 6.55 -10.02 -11.51
CA SER A 172 5.17 -10.32 -11.14
C SER A 172 4.87 -11.82 -11.20
N ILE A 173 3.89 -12.28 -10.44
CA ILE A 173 3.42 -13.67 -10.46
C ILE A 173 2.89 -14.08 -11.85
N ASP A 174 2.33 -13.12 -12.58
CA ASP A 174 1.81 -13.30 -13.93
C ASP A 174 2.90 -13.77 -14.89
N HIS A 175 4.02 -13.03 -14.97
CA HIS A 175 5.18 -13.38 -15.80
C HIS A 175 6.04 -14.50 -15.21
N ALA A 176 6.11 -14.58 -13.88
CA ALA A 176 6.92 -15.58 -13.20
C ALA A 176 6.38 -16.98 -13.48
N LEU A 177 5.05 -17.13 -13.44
CA LEU A 177 4.37 -18.42 -13.38
C LEU A 177 3.13 -18.51 -14.28
N MET A 178 2.18 -17.58 -14.19
CA MET A 178 0.85 -17.77 -14.83
C MET A 178 0.91 -17.85 -16.36
N GLU A 179 1.83 -17.13 -17.00
CA GLU A 179 2.07 -17.20 -18.46
C GLU A 179 2.74 -18.52 -18.90
N LYS A 180 3.31 -19.29 -17.98
CA LYS A 180 4.18 -20.45 -18.27
C LYS A 180 3.58 -21.78 -17.85
N THR A 181 2.66 -21.77 -16.88
CA THR A 181 2.10 -22.99 -16.31
C THR A 181 0.98 -23.57 -17.17
N ASP A 182 1.00 -24.89 -17.35
CA ASP A 182 -0.10 -25.64 -17.97
C ASP A 182 -1.26 -25.94 -16.99
N SER A 183 -1.11 -25.52 -15.73
CA SER A 183 -2.06 -25.80 -14.64
C SER A 183 -3.02 -24.63 -14.36
N ALA A 184 -2.96 -23.56 -15.15
CA ALA A 184 -3.77 -22.36 -14.93
C ALA A 184 -5.26 -22.59 -15.18
N ALA A 185 -6.08 -22.04 -14.30
CA ALA A 185 -7.53 -22.00 -14.41
C ALA A 185 -8.06 -20.58 -14.14
N VAL A 186 -9.25 -20.28 -14.65
CA VAL A 186 -9.93 -19.01 -14.47
C VAL A 186 -11.37 -19.24 -14.02
N VAL A 187 -11.79 -18.54 -12.97
CA VAL A 187 -13.19 -18.43 -12.57
C VAL A 187 -13.72 -17.11 -13.11
N ALA A 188 -14.71 -17.18 -14.00
CA ALA A 188 -15.38 -15.97 -14.48
C ALA A 188 -16.30 -15.44 -13.37
N CYS A 189 -16.19 -14.16 -13.04
CA CYS A 189 -17.03 -13.56 -11.99
C CYS A 189 -17.44 -12.11 -12.29
N GLU A 190 -18.64 -11.76 -11.83
CA GLU A 190 -19.21 -10.42 -11.86
C GLU A 190 -19.36 -9.95 -10.41
N ILE A 191 -18.36 -9.22 -9.91
CA ILE A 191 -18.26 -8.87 -8.49
C ILE A 191 -18.24 -7.35 -8.25
N GLY A 192 -18.48 -6.57 -9.31
CA GLY A 192 -18.29 -5.11 -9.32
C GLY A 192 -16.85 -4.73 -8.97
N TRP A 193 -15.89 -5.37 -9.63
CA TRP A 193 -14.46 -5.19 -9.39
C TRP A 193 -13.94 -3.88 -9.99
N SER A 194 -13.03 -3.22 -9.28
CA SER A 194 -12.19 -2.14 -9.78
C SER A 194 -10.80 -2.24 -9.14
N ASP A 195 -9.76 -2.01 -9.94
CA ASP A 195 -8.35 -1.96 -9.51
C ASP A 195 -7.98 -0.63 -8.83
N VAL A 196 -8.86 0.38 -8.89
CA VAL A 196 -8.62 1.74 -8.37
C VAL A 196 -7.29 2.32 -8.87
N GLY A 197 -6.88 1.99 -10.09
CA GLY A 197 -5.57 2.37 -10.64
C GLY A 197 -5.43 3.85 -11.02
N SER A 198 -6.49 4.66 -10.89
CA SER A 198 -6.46 6.09 -11.18
C SER A 198 -7.52 6.88 -10.40
N TRP A 199 -7.34 8.19 -10.30
CA TRP A 199 -8.37 9.08 -9.75
C TRP A 199 -9.69 9.05 -10.52
N ALA A 200 -9.65 8.71 -11.82
CA ALA A 200 -10.86 8.53 -12.61
C ALA A 200 -11.66 7.30 -12.14
N ALA A 201 -11.00 6.24 -11.69
CA ALA A 201 -11.67 5.07 -11.13
C ALA A 201 -12.45 5.42 -9.85
N LEU A 202 -11.93 6.34 -9.02
CA LEU A 202 -12.63 6.84 -7.84
C LEU A 202 -13.92 7.61 -8.18
N TRP A 203 -13.95 8.30 -9.32
CA TRP A 203 -15.19 8.88 -9.85
C TRP A 203 -16.17 7.80 -10.32
N GLU A 204 -15.70 6.78 -11.06
CA GLU A 204 -16.54 5.68 -11.58
C GLU A 204 -17.18 4.84 -10.46
N ILE A 205 -16.56 4.81 -9.28
CA ILE A 205 -17.08 4.10 -8.10
C ILE A 205 -17.80 4.98 -7.09
N GLY A 206 -17.67 6.29 -7.20
CA GLY A 206 -18.34 7.23 -6.31
C GLY A 206 -19.83 7.37 -6.60
N GLU A 207 -20.56 7.80 -5.59
CA GLU A 207 -21.94 8.26 -5.77
C GLU A 207 -21.91 9.71 -6.24
N GLY A 208 -22.36 9.95 -7.48
CA GLY A 208 -22.42 11.29 -8.07
C GLY A 208 -23.62 12.10 -7.61
N ASP A 209 -23.50 13.43 -7.64
CA ASP A 209 -24.60 14.38 -7.48
C ASP A 209 -25.47 14.50 -8.76
N GLU A 210 -26.41 15.45 -8.79
CA GLU A 210 -27.29 15.71 -9.94
C GLU A 210 -26.53 16.10 -11.22
N GLN A 211 -25.32 16.65 -11.09
CA GLN A 211 -24.41 17.02 -12.17
C GLN A 211 -23.32 15.95 -12.40
N ASN A 212 -23.47 14.78 -11.78
CA ASN A 212 -22.56 13.65 -11.87
C ASN A 212 -21.14 13.97 -11.36
N ASN A 213 -21.05 14.84 -10.35
CA ASN A 213 -19.81 15.08 -9.61
C ASN A 213 -19.71 14.15 -8.41
N VAL A 214 -18.51 13.63 -8.18
CA VAL A 214 -18.19 12.85 -6.98
C VAL A 214 -17.32 13.72 -6.09
N THR A 215 -17.81 14.05 -4.90
CA THR A 215 -17.12 14.93 -3.94
C THR A 215 -16.75 14.20 -2.66
N LEU A 216 -15.56 14.48 -2.12
CA LEU A 216 -15.13 14.00 -0.81
C LEU A 216 -14.48 15.13 -0.02
N GLY A 217 -14.96 15.36 1.20
CA GLY A 217 -14.43 16.40 2.10
C GLY A 217 -15.14 17.75 1.98
N ASP A 218 -14.45 18.83 2.34
CA ASP A 218 -14.99 20.20 2.31
C ASP A 218 -14.93 20.78 0.89
N VAL A 219 -16.02 20.62 0.14
CA VAL A 219 -16.10 20.98 -1.29
C VAL A 219 -17.32 21.86 -1.56
N VAL A 220 -17.11 22.94 -2.32
CA VAL A 220 -18.17 23.84 -2.80
C VAL A 220 -18.10 23.96 -4.33
N LEU A 221 -19.17 23.53 -5.00
CA LEU A 221 -19.26 23.54 -6.46
C LEU A 221 -20.31 24.54 -6.96
N GLN A 222 -20.00 25.22 -8.06
CA GLN A 222 -20.92 26.09 -8.78
C GLN A 222 -20.77 25.85 -10.29
N ASP A 223 -21.81 25.37 -10.96
CA ASP A 223 -21.76 25.07 -12.41
C ASP A 223 -20.62 24.09 -12.79
N VAL A 224 -20.47 23.01 -12.01
CA VAL A 224 -19.47 21.95 -12.24
C VAL A 224 -20.18 20.65 -12.64
N GLU A 225 -19.64 19.92 -13.61
CA GLU A 225 -20.22 18.64 -14.11
C GLU A 225 -19.17 17.55 -14.31
N ASN A 226 -19.56 16.28 -14.17
CA ASN A 226 -18.76 15.08 -14.49
C ASN A 226 -17.35 15.05 -13.86
N SER A 227 -17.19 15.64 -12.67
CA SER A 227 -15.88 15.85 -12.05
C SER A 227 -15.72 15.11 -10.73
N TYR A 228 -14.48 14.74 -10.40
CA TYR A 228 -14.11 14.21 -9.08
C TYR A 228 -13.37 15.28 -8.30
N VAL A 229 -13.84 15.61 -7.10
CA VAL A 229 -13.26 16.66 -6.26
C VAL A 229 -13.04 16.14 -4.85
N ARG A 230 -11.78 16.09 -4.42
CA ARG A 230 -11.38 15.65 -3.07
C ARG A 230 -10.64 16.77 -2.34
N ALA A 231 -11.07 17.00 -1.11
CA ALA A 231 -10.54 17.95 -0.16
C ALA A 231 -10.17 17.22 1.13
N GLU A 232 -8.89 17.09 1.46
CA GLU A 232 -8.46 16.40 2.68
C GLU A 232 -8.29 17.35 3.86
N THR A 233 -7.70 18.52 3.61
CA THR A 233 -7.32 19.46 4.68
C THR A 233 -7.89 20.84 4.50
N LYS A 234 -8.16 21.26 3.26
CA LYS A 234 -8.62 22.61 2.93
C LYS A 234 -9.93 22.56 2.16
N LEU A 235 -10.70 23.64 2.24
CA LEU A 235 -11.84 23.88 1.36
C LEU A 235 -11.38 23.91 -0.11
N VAL A 236 -12.03 23.12 -0.96
CA VAL A 236 -11.90 23.20 -2.41
C VAL A 236 -13.14 23.82 -3.01
N SER A 237 -12.99 24.93 -3.74
CA SER A 237 -14.09 25.58 -4.46
C SER A 237 -13.84 25.56 -5.97
N ALA A 238 -14.82 25.12 -6.75
CA ALA A 238 -14.73 25.02 -8.20
C ALA A 238 -15.94 25.64 -8.89
N ILE A 239 -15.69 26.42 -9.96
CA ILE A 239 -16.73 27.15 -10.69
C ILE A 239 -16.57 26.95 -12.20
N GLY A 240 -17.63 26.51 -12.89
CA GLY A 240 -17.67 26.45 -14.35
C GLY A 240 -16.77 25.39 -14.99
N LEU A 241 -16.47 24.31 -14.26
CA LEU A 241 -15.52 23.26 -14.68
C LEU A 241 -16.25 21.98 -15.10
N ARG A 242 -15.66 21.22 -16.02
CA ARG A 242 -16.23 19.94 -16.49
C ARG A 242 -15.14 18.90 -16.69
N ASP A 243 -15.48 17.64 -16.43
CA ASP A 243 -14.63 16.49 -16.71
C ASP A 243 -13.24 16.57 -16.06
N LEU A 244 -13.15 17.09 -14.83
CA LEU A 244 -11.91 17.24 -14.09
C LEU A 244 -11.78 16.27 -12.92
N VAL A 245 -10.53 15.99 -12.56
CA VAL A 245 -10.10 15.48 -11.27
C VAL A 245 -9.40 16.63 -10.56
N ILE A 246 -9.89 16.98 -9.37
CA ILE A 246 -9.30 17.97 -8.46
C ILE A 246 -9.05 17.26 -7.12
N VAL A 247 -7.79 17.17 -6.70
CA VAL A 247 -7.42 16.49 -5.45
C VAL A 247 -6.51 17.41 -4.66
N GLU A 248 -6.96 17.83 -3.48
CA GLU A 248 -6.15 18.49 -2.46
C GLU A 248 -5.81 17.47 -1.37
N ALA A 249 -4.51 17.22 -1.18
CA ALA A 249 -3.98 16.16 -0.31
C ALA A 249 -3.01 16.70 0.76
N GLY A 250 -3.29 17.85 1.36
CA GLY A 250 -2.47 18.44 2.43
C GLY A 250 -1.18 19.10 1.93
N ASP A 251 -0.29 18.32 1.32
CA ASP A 251 1.00 18.76 0.77
C ASP A 251 0.92 19.23 -0.70
N ALA A 252 0.02 18.64 -1.48
CA ALA A 252 -0.09 18.89 -2.91
C ALA A 252 -1.54 19.05 -3.39
N VAL A 253 -1.67 19.68 -4.56
CA VAL A 253 -2.94 19.76 -5.30
C VAL A 253 -2.71 19.22 -6.72
N LEU A 254 -3.52 18.23 -7.11
CA LEU A 254 -3.61 17.74 -8.48
C LEU A 254 -4.86 18.31 -9.15
N VAL A 255 -4.69 18.88 -10.34
CA VAL A 255 -5.79 19.25 -11.23
C VAL A 255 -5.50 18.68 -12.61
N ALA A 256 -6.38 17.82 -13.11
CA ALA A 256 -6.23 17.21 -14.43
C ALA A 256 -7.58 16.91 -15.08
N PRO A 257 -7.67 16.88 -16.42
CA PRO A 257 -8.79 16.23 -17.09
C PRO A 257 -8.92 14.78 -16.60
N ARG A 258 -10.15 14.32 -16.34
CA ARG A 258 -10.43 12.99 -15.81
C ARG A 258 -9.86 11.89 -16.68
N GLU A 259 -9.94 12.04 -18.01
CA GLU A 259 -9.34 11.10 -18.98
C GLU A 259 -7.81 10.98 -18.90
N ARG A 260 -7.12 12.02 -18.42
CA ARG A 260 -5.64 12.07 -18.32
C ARG A 260 -5.15 11.88 -16.89
N ALA A 261 -6.02 11.56 -15.95
CA ALA A 261 -5.66 11.41 -14.54
C ALA A 261 -4.60 10.32 -14.29
N HIS A 262 -4.47 9.34 -15.19
CA HIS A 262 -3.44 8.30 -15.15
C HIS A 262 -2.02 8.85 -15.37
N GLU A 263 -1.86 10.01 -16.01
CA GLU A 263 -0.56 10.65 -16.27
C GLU A 263 0.09 11.21 -14.99
N VAL A 264 -0.58 11.16 -13.83
CA VAL A 264 -0.03 11.56 -12.53
C VAL A 264 1.30 10.85 -12.23
N GLN A 265 1.50 9.62 -12.71
CA GLN A 265 2.76 8.88 -12.56
C GLN A 265 3.96 9.61 -13.19
N GLN A 266 3.73 10.35 -14.28
CA GLN A 266 4.78 11.14 -14.93
C GLN A 266 5.17 12.35 -14.07
N ILE A 267 4.20 12.94 -13.37
CA ILE A 267 4.45 14.04 -12.42
C ILE A 267 5.25 13.50 -11.24
N VAL A 268 4.82 12.38 -10.64
CA VAL A 268 5.54 11.73 -9.52
C VAL A 268 6.99 11.42 -9.93
N GLY A 269 7.22 10.79 -11.08
CA GLY A 269 8.57 10.50 -11.55
C GLY A 269 9.43 11.74 -11.80
N ARG A 270 8.84 12.88 -12.14
CA ARG A 270 9.55 14.16 -12.22
C ARG A 270 9.89 14.70 -10.83
N LEU A 271 8.95 14.65 -9.89
CA LEU A 271 9.16 15.08 -8.51
C LEU A 271 10.28 14.27 -7.84
N ASP A 272 10.30 12.95 -8.05
CA ASP A 272 11.38 12.04 -7.61
C ASP A 272 12.72 12.47 -8.20
N ALA A 273 12.79 12.70 -9.51
CA ALA A 273 14.02 13.13 -10.19
C ALA A 273 14.53 14.50 -9.71
N GLU A 274 13.63 15.35 -9.21
CA GLU A 274 13.94 16.65 -8.62
C GLU A 274 14.25 16.56 -7.11
N GLY A 275 14.15 15.38 -6.49
CA GLY A 275 14.36 15.18 -5.05
C GLY A 275 13.33 15.89 -4.19
N ARG A 276 12.08 15.98 -4.67
CA ARG A 276 11.00 16.68 -4.00
C ARG A 276 10.32 15.80 -2.95
N VAL A 277 10.11 16.36 -1.77
CA VAL A 277 9.56 15.65 -0.61
C VAL A 277 8.14 15.14 -0.82
N GLU A 278 7.35 15.79 -1.68
CA GLU A 278 5.97 15.40 -1.98
C GLU A 278 5.85 14.01 -2.66
N ALA A 279 6.94 13.49 -3.22
CA ALA A 279 6.97 12.16 -3.82
C ALA A 279 7.35 11.05 -2.82
N GLU A 280 8.00 11.41 -1.71
CA GLU A 280 8.57 10.45 -0.74
C GLU A 280 7.85 10.44 0.62
N LEU A 281 7.39 11.60 1.08
CA LEU A 281 6.97 11.80 2.46
C LEU A 281 5.55 12.35 2.52
N HIS A 282 4.63 11.52 3.01
CA HIS A 282 3.33 11.99 3.45
C HIS A 282 3.51 12.89 4.69
N PRO A 283 2.76 14.01 4.84
CA PRO A 283 2.92 14.95 5.96
C PRO A 283 2.85 14.29 7.33
N ARG A 284 2.02 13.25 7.44
CA ARG A 284 1.87 12.40 8.63
C ARG A 284 2.57 11.06 8.44
N VAL A 285 3.42 10.73 9.39
CA VAL A 285 4.21 9.52 9.42
C VAL A 285 3.85 8.68 10.66
N TYR A 286 3.48 7.43 10.43
CA TYR A 286 3.12 6.49 11.50
C TYR A 286 4.34 5.74 12.05
N ARG A 287 4.30 5.48 13.36
CA ARG A 287 5.31 4.75 14.13
C ARG A 287 4.60 3.80 15.11
N PRO A 288 5.30 2.76 15.65
CA PRO A 288 4.68 1.87 16.63
C PRO A 288 4.05 2.61 17.82
N TRP A 289 4.75 3.64 18.31
CA TRP A 289 4.30 4.49 19.42
C TRP A 289 3.18 5.49 19.09
N GLY A 290 2.82 5.67 17.82
CA GLY A 290 1.85 6.68 17.39
C GLY A 290 2.17 7.29 16.02
N SER A 291 2.29 8.61 15.94
CA SER A 291 2.61 9.31 14.69
C SER A 291 3.21 10.69 14.94
N TYR A 292 3.92 11.23 13.95
CA TYR A 292 4.21 12.67 13.88
C TYR A 292 3.76 13.23 12.54
N GLU A 293 3.46 14.52 12.52
CA GLU A 293 3.01 15.25 11.34
C GLU A 293 3.75 16.57 11.24
N THR A 294 4.35 16.86 10.08
CA THR A 294 4.95 18.19 9.86
C THR A 294 3.83 19.19 9.58
N VAL A 295 3.66 20.15 10.48
CA VAL A 295 2.63 21.21 10.37
C VAL A 295 3.11 22.34 9.47
N THR A 296 4.37 22.74 9.63
CA THR A 296 5.02 23.77 8.82
C THR A 296 6.54 23.66 8.95
N ALA A 297 7.26 24.11 7.94
CA ALA A 297 8.72 24.23 7.98
C ALA A 297 9.17 25.51 7.29
N GLY A 298 10.35 25.99 7.66
CA GLY A 298 11.05 27.09 7.00
C GLY A 298 12.56 26.95 7.22
N ASP A 299 13.34 27.91 6.71
CA ASP A 299 14.80 27.80 6.62
C ASP A 299 15.52 27.43 7.93
N ARG A 300 14.97 27.83 9.08
CA ARG A 300 15.59 27.61 10.39
C ARG A 300 14.67 26.98 11.43
N PHE A 301 13.48 26.52 11.01
CA PHE A 301 12.53 25.89 11.93
C PHE A 301 11.68 24.82 11.27
N GLN A 302 11.24 23.86 12.07
CA GLN A 302 10.24 22.87 11.69
C GLN A 302 9.27 22.69 12.86
N VAL A 303 7.97 22.68 12.57
CA VAL A 303 6.94 22.43 13.57
C VAL A 303 6.32 21.07 13.29
N LYS A 304 6.34 20.20 14.30
CA LYS A 304 5.72 18.88 14.24
C LYS A 304 4.59 18.78 15.26
N ARG A 305 3.51 18.11 14.86
CA ARG A 305 2.48 17.59 15.77
C ARG A 305 2.78 16.12 16.03
N ILE A 306 3.09 15.78 17.27
CA ILE A 306 3.41 14.42 17.70
C ILE A 306 2.22 13.86 18.49
N SER A 307 1.78 12.65 18.13
CA SER A 307 0.73 11.90 18.82
C SER A 307 1.32 10.60 19.35
N VAL A 308 1.28 10.39 20.67
CA VAL A 308 1.82 9.19 21.33
C VAL A 308 0.68 8.42 21.99
N LYS A 309 0.55 7.13 21.67
CA LYS A 309 -0.49 6.25 22.22
C LYS A 309 -0.28 6.00 23.72
N PRO A 310 -1.33 5.65 24.47
CA PRO A 310 -1.21 5.31 25.89
C PRO A 310 -0.16 4.24 26.17
N GLY A 311 0.74 4.49 27.12
CA GLY A 311 1.80 3.57 27.54
C GLY A 311 3.01 3.49 26.59
N GLU A 312 2.95 4.17 25.45
CA GLU A 312 4.04 4.16 24.47
C GLU A 312 5.06 5.28 24.72
N LYS A 313 6.25 5.12 24.14
CA LYS A 313 7.34 6.08 24.24
C LYS A 313 8.18 6.15 22.97
N LEU A 314 8.77 7.31 22.75
CA LEU A 314 9.80 7.50 21.73
C LEU A 314 11.13 6.91 22.21
N SER A 315 12.03 6.64 21.26
CA SER A 315 13.40 6.19 21.55
C SER A 315 14.15 7.28 22.34
N LEU A 316 15.15 6.88 23.13
CA LEU A 316 16.03 7.86 23.76
C LEU A 316 16.96 8.40 22.69
N GLN A 317 16.96 9.70 22.47
CA GLN A 317 17.61 10.30 21.32
C GLN A 317 18.32 11.62 21.67
N MET A 318 19.14 12.11 20.75
CA MET A 318 19.84 13.39 20.82
C MET A 318 20.02 13.94 19.40
N HIS A 319 20.13 15.25 19.28
CA HIS A 319 20.45 15.95 18.03
C HIS A 319 21.66 16.86 18.22
N HIS A 320 22.56 16.91 17.23
CA HIS A 320 23.76 17.75 17.30
C HIS A 320 23.50 19.18 16.80
N HIS A 321 22.54 19.38 15.90
CA HIS A 321 22.40 20.62 15.14
C HIS A 321 21.11 21.40 15.38
N ARG A 322 20.18 20.85 16.18
CA ARG A 322 18.91 21.50 16.52
C ARG A 322 18.58 21.45 18.01
N ALA A 323 17.93 22.50 18.48
CA ALA A 323 17.21 22.51 19.75
C ALA A 323 15.72 22.29 19.48
N GLU A 324 14.99 21.91 20.53
CA GLU A 324 13.56 21.65 20.43
C GLU A 324 12.81 22.36 21.56
N HIS A 325 11.60 22.81 21.26
CA HIS A 325 10.65 23.30 22.25
C HIS A 325 9.36 22.49 22.13
N TRP A 326 8.97 21.88 23.23
CA TRP A 326 7.82 20.99 23.30
C TRP A 326 6.70 21.61 24.10
N ILE A 327 5.47 21.57 23.58
CA ILE A 327 4.26 22.08 24.24
C ILE A 327 3.23 20.95 24.24
N VAL A 328 2.75 20.55 25.42
CA VAL A 328 1.69 19.55 25.53
C VAL A 328 0.35 20.20 25.19
N VAL A 329 -0.32 19.71 24.15
CA VAL A 329 -1.65 20.18 23.74
C VAL A 329 -2.75 19.38 24.41
N GLN A 330 -2.55 18.07 24.57
CA GLN A 330 -3.54 17.16 25.15
C GLN A 330 -2.85 16.06 25.95
N GLY A 331 -3.39 15.73 27.12
CA GLY A 331 -2.92 14.61 27.94
C GLY A 331 -1.77 14.96 28.90
N THR A 332 -0.90 14.00 29.19
CA THR A 332 0.23 14.17 30.11
C THR A 332 1.46 13.52 29.52
N ALA A 333 2.54 14.28 29.39
CA ALA A 333 3.84 13.81 28.93
C ALA A 333 4.74 13.50 30.12
N ARG A 334 5.47 12.39 30.09
CA ARG A 334 6.70 12.24 30.86
C ARG A 334 7.88 12.56 29.95
N VAL A 335 8.62 13.60 30.30
CA VAL A 335 9.79 14.05 29.54
C VAL A 335 11.05 13.71 30.31
N THR A 336 11.97 13.00 29.66
CA THR A 336 13.36 12.87 30.10
C THR A 336 14.20 13.89 29.34
N ARG A 337 15.03 14.66 30.03
CA ARG A 337 15.97 15.65 29.48
C ARG A 337 17.29 15.56 30.25
N GLY A 338 18.31 14.98 29.64
CA GLY A 338 19.52 14.56 30.33
C GLY A 338 19.17 13.56 31.44
N ASP A 339 19.60 13.87 32.66
CA ASP A 339 19.34 13.06 33.86
C ASP A 339 18.02 13.42 34.55
N GLU A 340 17.32 14.47 34.09
CA GLU A 340 16.07 14.95 34.71
C GLU A 340 14.85 14.29 34.07
N GLN A 341 13.88 13.90 34.90
CA GLN A 341 12.55 13.50 34.46
C GLN A 341 11.49 14.40 35.06
N SER A 342 10.54 14.83 34.24
CA SER A 342 9.42 15.68 34.64
C SER A 342 8.12 15.22 33.98
N LEU A 343 7.00 15.53 34.63
CA LEU A 343 5.67 15.39 34.03
C LEU A 343 5.20 16.75 33.56
N LEU A 344 4.73 16.83 32.32
CA LEU A 344 4.11 18.01 31.74
C LEU A 344 2.64 17.71 31.44
N ARG A 345 1.76 18.61 31.85
CA ARG A 345 0.32 18.59 31.57
C ARG A 345 0.00 19.53 30.42
N GLU A 346 -1.27 19.54 30.00
CA GLU A 346 -1.77 20.44 28.97
C GLU A 346 -1.35 21.89 29.22
N ASN A 347 -0.88 22.54 28.14
CA ASN A 347 -0.35 23.88 28.10
C ASN A 347 0.98 24.11 28.85
N GLU A 348 1.58 23.07 29.45
CA GLU A 348 2.95 23.12 29.96
C GLU A 348 3.95 22.82 28.83
N SER A 349 5.20 23.28 28.99
CA SER A 349 6.22 23.18 27.96
C SER A 349 7.61 22.91 28.53
N THR A 350 8.51 22.46 27.67
CA THR A 350 9.92 22.29 27.99
C THR A 350 10.80 22.63 26.79
N TYR A 351 11.99 23.14 27.08
CA TYR A 351 13.05 23.37 26.12
C TYR A 351 14.08 22.24 26.23
N ILE A 352 14.47 21.70 25.08
CA ILE A 352 15.49 20.67 24.90
C ILE A 352 16.71 21.32 24.22
N PRO A 353 17.80 21.57 24.96
CA PRO A 353 19.01 22.15 24.38
C PRO A 353 19.70 21.20 23.39
N LEU A 354 20.51 21.77 22.48
CA LEU A 354 21.37 21.00 21.58
C LEU A 354 22.26 20.02 22.36
N GLY A 355 22.48 18.84 21.81
CA GLY A 355 23.32 17.81 22.41
C GLY A 355 22.77 17.19 23.70
N THR A 356 21.53 17.52 24.09
CA THR A 356 20.89 16.94 25.28
C THR A 356 20.11 15.69 24.90
N THR A 357 20.41 14.57 25.57
CA THR A 357 19.62 13.35 25.43
C THR A 357 18.21 13.58 25.95
N HIS A 358 17.20 13.12 25.23
CA HIS A 358 15.81 13.35 25.59
C HIS A 358 14.89 12.23 25.13
N ARG A 359 13.75 12.11 25.80
CA ARG A 359 12.71 11.10 25.51
C ARG A 359 11.33 11.63 25.90
N LEU A 360 10.36 11.37 25.04
CA LEU A 360 8.94 11.59 25.29
C LEU A 360 8.23 10.26 25.56
N GLU A 361 7.46 10.20 26.64
CA GLU A 361 6.61 9.06 27.00
C GLU A 361 5.19 9.53 27.31
N ASN A 362 4.19 8.73 26.92
CA ASN A 362 2.81 8.90 27.35
C ASN A 362 2.46 7.92 28.49
N PRO A 363 2.58 8.32 29.77
CA PRO A 363 2.17 7.47 30.90
C PRO A 363 0.66 7.41 31.12
N GLY A 364 -0.13 8.14 30.32
CA GLY A 364 -1.57 8.29 30.46
C GLY A 364 -2.36 7.11 29.90
N LYS A 365 -3.69 7.25 29.94
CA LYS A 365 -4.65 6.29 29.38
C LYS A 365 -5.34 6.81 28.10
N THR A 366 -5.04 8.04 27.71
CA THR A 366 -5.53 8.70 26.49
C THR A 366 -4.33 9.10 25.64
N ASP A 367 -4.57 9.38 24.36
CA ASP A 367 -3.51 9.89 23.48
C ASP A 367 -2.91 11.18 24.04
N LEU A 368 -1.59 11.27 23.92
CA LEU A 368 -0.79 12.46 24.21
C LEU A 368 -0.54 13.20 22.90
N ILE A 369 -0.92 14.47 22.82
CA ILE A 369 -0.63 15.33 21.66
C ILE A 369 0.31 16.43 22.09
N LEU A 370 1.39 16.61 21.33
CA LEU A 370 2.44 17.58 21.58
C LEU A 370 2.78 18.36 20.30
N ILE A 371 3.05 19.65 20.44
CA ILE A 371 3.67 20.46 19.39
C ILE A 371 5.16 20.59 19.70
N GLU A 372 5.98 20.17 18.75
CA GLU A 372 7.41 20.29 18.78
C GLU A 372 7.84 21.38 17.78
N VAL A 373 8.55 22.38 18.27
CA VAL A 373 9.21 23.39 17.44
C VAL A 373 10.70 23.09 17.46
N GLN A 374 11.21 22.63 16.33
CA GLN A 374 12.63 22.42 16.11
C GLN A 374 13.24 23.73 15.58
N SER A 375 14.42 24.09 16.07
CA SER A 375 15.14 25.29 15.63
C SER A 375 16.63 25.01 15.54
N GLY A 376 17.23 25.34 14.40
CA GLY A 376 18.62 24.98 14.12
C GLY A 376 19.07 25.41 12.73
N ASN A 377 20.32 25.10 12.41
CA ASN A 377 20.87 25.32 11.07
C ASN A 377 20.73 24.07 10.18
N TYR A 378 20.37 22.92 10.78
CA TYR A 378 20.10 21.66 10.11
C TYR A 378 19.01 20.92 10.88
N LEU A 379 18.00 20.41 10.17
CA LEU A 379 16.78 19.82 10.76
C LEU A 379 16.46 18.42 10.21
N GLY A 380 17.39 17.82 9.46
CA GLY A 380 17.24 16.48 8.89
C GLY A 380 17.03 15.39 9.96
N GLU A 381 16.39 14.28 9.57
CA GLU A 381 16.19 13.12 10.48
C GLU A 381 17.46 12.25 10.65
N ASP A 382 18.50 12.51 9.87
CA ASP A 382 19.83 11.90 9.97
C ASP A 382 20.69 12.51 11.11
N ASP A 383 20.29 13.67 11.66
CA ASP A 383 20.90 14.25 12.88
C ASP A 383 20.45 13.50 14.16
N ILE A 384 19.67 12.42 14.04
CA ILE A 384 19.10 11.70 15.18
C ILE A 384 20.05 10.59 15.64
N VAL A 385 20.71 10.79 16.79
CA VAL A 385 21.47 9.75 17.47
C VAL A 385 20.56 9.00 18.45
N ARG A 386 20.42 7.68 18.29
CA ARG A 386 19.55 6.82 19.13
C ARG A 386 20.37 5.98 20.11
N PHE A 387 20.02 6.03 21.40
CA PHE A 387 20.74 5.33 22.47
C PHE A 387 19.98 4.11 23.01
N ASP A 388 18.65 4.14 22.98
CA ASP A 388 17.77 3.06 23.42
C ASP A 388 16.52 3.06 22.54
N ASP A 389 16.53 2.22 21.50
CA ASP A 389 15.43 2.01 20.57
C ASP A 389 14.83 0.61 20.73
N ILE A 390 13.68 0.56 21.41
CA ILE A 390 12.90 -0.67 21.59
C ILE A 390 12.19 -1.12 20.29
N TYR A 391 12.32 -0.37 19.20
CA TYR A 391 11.67 -0.65 17.91
C TYR A 391 12.62 -1.15 16.82
N GLY A 392 13.90 -1.40 17.16
CA GLY A 392 14.85 -2.07 16.28
C GLY A 392 15.28 -1.28 15.03
N ARG A 393 15.29 0.06 15.08
CA ARG A 393 15.82 0.94 14.03
C ARG A 393 17.25 1.42 14.35
N SER A 394 18.02 0.55 14.98
CA SER A 394 19.45 0.73 15.12
C SER A 394 20.09 0.42 13.77
N ASP A 395 20.29 1.46 12.96
CA ASP A 395 21.38 1.46 11.98
C ASP A 395 22.71 1.69 12.71
#